data_AF-A0A7L4NCN7-F1
#
_entry.id   AF-A0A7L4NCN7-F1
#
_cell.length_a   1.000
_cell.length_b   1.000
_cell.length_c   1.000
_cell.angle_alpha   90.00
_cell.angle_beta   90.00
_cell.angle_gamma   90.00
#
_symmetry.space_group_name_H-M   'P 1'
#
loop_
_entity.id
_entity.type
_entity.pdbx_description
1 polymer ?
#
loop_
_entity_poly.entity_id
_entity_poly.type
_entity_poly.pdbx_seq_one_letter_code
_entity_poly.pdbx_strand_id
1 'polypeptide(L)'
;TSSHTRIGILNNPSSKIKEDNTAVARGILTAFLTQNNRNLKSFLSKLTKEETAKSLAAGTKIATFFTPGMDDTTFEKKYNTLGVDLIQTQQLFCQEVLKLLPGQMAV
;
A
#
# COMPACT_ATOMS: atom_id res chain seq x y z
N THR A 1 -17.05 -3.78 1.71
CA THR A 1 -17.10 -4.59 0.48
C THR A 1 -17.75 -5.92 0.77
N SER A 2 -18.51 -6.46 -0.17
CA SER A 2 -19.10 -7.80 -0.04
C SER A 2 -18.02 -8.87 -0.32
N SER A 3 -18.29 -10.12 0.04
CA SER A 3 -17.41 -11.25 -0.28
C SER A 3 -17.26 -11.53 -1.79
N HIS A 4 -18.05 -10.88 -2.63
CA HIS A 4 -18.08 -11.07 -4.08
C HIS A 4 -17.44 -9.91 -4.87
N THR A 5 -16.87 -8.91 -4.18
CA THR A 5 -16.20 -7.77 -4.82
C THR A 5 -14.70 -8.03 -4.94
N ARG A 6 -14.15 -7.91 -6.16
CA ARG A 6 -12.69 -7.82 -6.37
C ARG A 6 -12.27 -6.37 -6.26
N ILE A 7 -11.19 -6.12 -5.53
CA ILE A 7 -10.64 -4.78 -5.31
C ILE A 7 -9.27 -4.73 -5.97
N GLY A 8 -9.04 -3.68 -6.76
CA GLY A 8 -7.71 -3.29 -7.23
C GLY A 8 -7.39 -1.88 -6.74
N ILE A 9 -6.10 -1.54 -6.72
CA ILE A 9 -5.62 -0.23 -6.33
C ILE A 9 -4.55 0.27 -7.29
N LEU A 10 -4.52 1.57 -7.53
CA LEU A 10 -3.46 2.26 -8.24
C LEU A 10 -3.02 3.45 -7.38
N ASN A 11 -1.70 3.58 -7.15
CA ASN A 11 -1.16 4.72 -6.44
C ASN A 11 -0.97 5.90 -7.39
N ASN A 12 -1.61 7.04 -7.08
CA ASN A 12 -1.44 8.29 -7.81
C ASN A 12 -0.94 9.41 -6.87
N PRO A 13 0.30 9.35 -6.36
CA PRO A 13 0.82 10.38 -5.46
C PRO A 13 0.95 11.74 -6.17
N SER A 14 0.73 12.84 -5.45
CA SER A 14 1.03 14.20 -5.92
C SER A 14 2.47 14.63 -5.61
N SER A 15 3.06 14.06 -4.57
CA SER A 15 4.44 14.33 -4.15
C SER A 15 5.45 13.48 -4.93
N LYS A 16 6.71 13.94 -4.96
CA LYS A 16 7.81 13.16 -5.53
C LYS A 16 7.97 11.85 -4.78
N ILE A 17 7.96 10.74 -5.52
CA ILE A 17 8.10 9.39 -4.99
C ILE A 17 9.53 9.17 -4.46
N LYS A 18 9.65 8.69 -3.23
CA LYS A 18 10.92 8.35 -2.56
C LYS A 18 10.72 7.13 -1.66
N GLU A 19 11.81 6.50 -1.24
CA GLU A 19 11.77 5.35 -0.33
C GLU A 19 11.16 5.71 1.05
N ASP A 20 11.45 6.91 1.56
CA ASP A 20 11.01 7.40 2.88
C ASP A 20 9.52 7.75 2.93
N ASN A 21 8.92 8.21 1.83
CA ASN A 21 7.52 8.66 1.79
C ASN A 21 6.54 7.64 1.18
N THR A 22 7.00 6.43 0.85
CA THR A 22 6.19 5.38 0.23
C THR A 22 5.85 4.22 1.17
N ALA A 23 6.22 4.31 2.45
CA ALA A 23 6.04 3.22 3.41
C ALA A 23 4.61 2.66 3.46
N VAL A 24 3.59 3.53 3.44
CA VAL A 24 2.18 3.13 3.43
C VAL A 24 1.80 2.50 2.09
N ALA A 25 2.12 3.15 0.96
CA ALA A 25 1.80 2.65 -0.38
C ALA A 25 2.42 1.27 -0.64
N ARG A 26 3.69 1.07 -0.24
CA ARG A 26 4.37 -0.23 -0.31
C ARG A 26 3.71 -1.26 0.61
N GLY A 27 3.27 -0.86 1.79
CA GLY A 27 2.58 -1.74 2.74
C GLY A 27 1.26 -2.25 2.17
N ILE A 28 0.48 -1.35 1.57
CA ILE A 28 -0.77 -1.68 0.90
C ILE A 28 -0.52 -2.63 -0.29
N LEU A 29 0.41 -2.30 -1.19
CA LEU A 29 0.74 -3.15 -2.34
C LEU A 29 1.22 -4.54 -1.91
N THR A 30 2.08 -4.60 -0.90
CA THR A 30 2.58 -5.87 -0.35
C THR A 30 1.45 -6.70 0.26
N ALA A 31 0.49 -6.06 0.92
CA ALA A 31 -0.69 -6.74 1.45
C ALA A 31 -1.48 -7.43 0.33
N PHE A 32 -1.74 -6.74 -0.78
CA PHE A 32 -2.43 -7.31 -1.94
C PHE A 32 -1.68 -8.50 -2.56
N LEU A 33 -0.34 -8.49 -2.51
CA LEU A 33 0.49 -9.53 -3.11
C LEU A 33 0.69 -10.78 -2.23
N THR A 34 0.50 -10.66 -0.91
CA THR A 34 0.91 -11.69 0.05
C THR A 34 -0.21 -12.20 0.94
N GLN A 35 -1.30 -11.45 1.11
CA GLN A 35 -2.33 -11.78 2.09
C GLN A 35 -3.59 -12.31 1.42
N ASN A 36 -4.22 -13.30 2.06
CA ASN A 36 -5.58 -13.73 1.71
C ASN A 36 -6.59 -12.60 2.00
N ASN A 37 -7.82 -12.72 1.45
CA ASN A 37 -8.85 -11.68 1.56
C ASN A 37 -9.18 -11.25 3.00
N ARG A 38 -9.15 -12.19 3.96
CA ARG A 38 -9.45 -11.90 5.37
C ARG A 38 -8.35 -11.03 5.99
N ASN A 39 -7.10 -11.44 5.83
CA ASN A 39 -5.94 -10.74 6.39
C ASN A 39 -5.67 -9.43 5.65
N LEU A 40 -5.85 -9.41 4.33
CA LEU A 40 -5.78 -8.20 3.52
C LEU A 40 -6.73 -7.13 4.07
N LYS A 41 -8.02 -7.46 4.24
CA LYS A 41 -9.01 -6.52 4.77
C LYS A 41 -8.63 -6.02 6.17
N SER A 42 -8.25 -6.93 7.06
CA SER A 42 -7.81 -6.61 8.43
C SER A 42 -6.63 -5.63 8.41
N PHE A 43 -5.58 -5.96 7.66
CA PHE A 43 -4.36 -5.19 7.63
C PHE A 43 -4.52 -3.83 6.92
N LEU A 44 -5.29 -3.77 5.82
CA LEU A 44 -5.63 -2.49 5.19
C LEU A 44 -6.33 -1.54 6.17
N SER A 45 -7.26 -2.05 6.99
CA SER A 45 -7.93 -1.22 8.00
C SER A 45 -6.98 -0.66 9.06
N LYS A 46 -5.84 -1.31 9.31
CA LYS A 46 -4.78 -0.84 10.19
C LYS A 46 -3.91 0.21 9.48
N LEU A 47 -3.47 -0.07 8.26
CA LEU A 47 -2.60 0.82 7.48
C LEU A 47 -3.23 2.17 7.11
N THR A 48 -4.56 2.21 6.89
CA THR A 48 -5.26 3.44 6.50
C THR A 48 -5.51 4.39 7.66
N LYS A 49 -5.13 4.03 8.89
CA LYS A 49 -5.28 4.93 10.04
C LYS A 49 -4.19 5.99 10.04
N GLU A 50 -4.57 7.23 10.33
CA GLU A 50 -3.64 8.36 10.42
C GLU A 50 -2.52 8.11 11.45
N GLU A 51 -2.85 7.51 12.60
CA GLU A 51 -1.86 7.14 13.64
C GLU A 51 -0.78 6.19 13.10
N THR A 52 -1.17 5.26 12.22
CA THR A 52 -0.27 4.27 11.63
C THR A 52 0.59 4.94 10.57
N ALA A 53 0.01 5.79 9.72
CA ALA A 53 0.76 6.57 8.74
C ALA A 53 1.81 7.48 9.40
N LYS A 54 1.46 8.19 10.48
CA LYS A 54 2.40 9.02 11.26
C LYS A 54 3.53 8.19 11.87
N SER A 55 3.19 7.04 12.46
CA SER A 55 4.19 6.15 13.08
C SER A 55 5.16 5.56 12.05
N LEU A 56 4.66 5.19 10.86
CA LEU A 56 5.49 4.72 9.75
C LEU A 56 6.39 5.84 9.20
N ALA A 57 5.86 7.06 9.05
CA ALA A 57 6.65 8.22 8.65
C ALA A 57 7.75 8.57 9.67
N ALA A 58 7.53 8.27 10.96
CA ALA A 58 8.53 8.41 12.02
C ALA A 58 9.56 7.25 12.07
N GLY A 59 9.49 6.28 11.15
CA GLY A 59 10.46 5.18 11.04
C GLY A 59 10.09 3.92 11.82
N THR A 60 8.86 3.81 12.33
CA THR A 60 8.39 2.56 12.94
C THR A 60 8.39 1.45 11.91
N LYS A 61 8.92 0.27 12.25
CA LYS A 61 8.96 -0.89 11.34
C LYS A 61 7.54 -1.35 11.01
N ILE A 62 7.27 -1.68 9.75
CA ILE A 62 5.95 -2.17 9.31
C ILE A 62 5.47 -3.41 10.10
N ALA A 63 6.42 -4.24 10.55
CA ALA A 63 6.17 -5.46 11.32
C ALA A 63 5.45 -5.20 12.65
N THR A 64 5.54 -4.01 13.23
CA THR A 64 4.81 -3.67 14.47
C THR A 64 3.30 -3.60 14.26
N PHE A 65 2.83 -3.55 13.01
CA PHE A 65 1.42 -3.45 12.66
C PHE A 65 0.81 -4.77 12.19
N PHE A 66 1.58 -5.86 12.20
CA PHE A 66 1.09 -7.17 11.77
C PHE A 66 -0.07 -7.64 12.65
N THR A 67 -1.00 -8.35 12.01
CA THR A 67 -2.19 -8.91 12.66
C THR A 67 -2.11 -10.42 12.69
N PRO A 68 -2.63 -11.09 13.74
CA PRO A 68 -2.57 -12.54 13.85
C PRO A 68 -3.09 -13.26 12.61
N GLY A 69 -2.31 -14.25 12.15
CA GLY A 69 -2.66 -15.09 10.99
C GLY A 69 -2.13 -14.58 9.65
N MET A 70 -1.44 -13.43 9.60
CA MET A 70 -0.70 -13.00 8.42
C MET A 70 0.48 -13.93 8.12
N ASP A 71 0.86 -14.04 6.85
CA ASP A 71 2.16 -14.60 6.47
C ASP A 71 3.22 -13.52 6.61
N ASP A 72 3.70 -13.34 7.84
CA ASP A 72 4.63 -12.28 8.23
C ASP A 72 5.96 -12.38 7.48
N THR A 73 6.44 -13.61 7.26
CA THR A 73 7.74 -13.84 6.60
C THR A 73 7.69 -13.45 5.13
N THR A 74 6.66 -13.90 4.41
CA THR A 74 6.48 -13.53 3.00
C THR A 74 6.18 -12.04 2.86
N PHE A 75 5.36 -11.48 3.76
CA PHE A 75 5.07 -10.05 3.77
C PHE A 75 6.34 -9.23 3.96
N GLU A 76 7.12 -9.47 5.01
CA GLU A 76 8.29 -8.66 5.35
C GLU A 76 9.36 -8.74 4.25
N LYS A 77 9.62 -9.94 3.73
CA LYS A 77 10.52 -10.13 2.58
C LYS A 77 10.05 -9.34 1.37
N LYS A 78 8.76 -9.41 1.03
CA LYS A 78 8.21 -8.71 -0.13
C LYS A 78 8.20 -7.19 0.07
N TYR A 79 7.86 -6.71 1.27
CA TYR A 79 7.84 -5.29 1.61
C TYR A 79 9.23 -4.65 1.47
N ASN A 80 10.25 -5.31 2.02
CA ASN A 80 11.63 -4.81 2.00
C ASN A 80 12.29 -4.88 0.60
N THR A 81 11.74 -5.67 -0.32
CA THR A 81 12.22 -5.80 -1.70
C THR A 81 11.36 -5.06 -2.71
N LEU A 82 10.18 -4.58 -2.32
CA LEU A 82 9.31 -3.79 -3.17
C LEU A 82 9.90 -2.39 -3.34
N GLY A 83 10.56 -2.17 -4.48
CA GLY A 83 11.05 -0.84 -4.87
C GLY A 83 9.92 0.12 -5.21
N VAL A 84 10.27 1.40 -5.34
CA VAL A 84 9.32 2.48 -5.66
C VAL A 84 8.89 2.52 -7.13
N ASP A 85 9.57 1.79 -8.02
CA ASP A 85 9.31 1.79 -9.47
C ASP A 85 7.87 1.35 -9.81
N LEU A 86 7.30 0.42 -9.03
CA LEU A 86 5.93 -0.01 -9.22
C LEU A 86 4.93 1.11 -8.91
N ILE A 87 5.20 1.90 -7.86
CA ILE A 87 4.38 3.07 -7.50
C ILE A 87 4.49 4.13 -8.60
N GLN A 88 5.69 4.35 -9.13
CA GLN A 88 5.90 5.27 -10.25
C GLN A 88 5.18 4.82 -11.52
N THR A 89 5.21 3.52 -11.82
CA THR A 89 4.48 2.95 -12.97
C THR A 89 2.96 3.16 -12.83
N GLN A 90 2.42 2.95 -11.63
CA GLN A 90 1.00 3.20 -11.34
C GLN A 90 0.65 4.69 -11.45
N GLN A 91 1.53 5.58 -10.98
CA GLN A 91 1.35 7.03 -11.11
C GLN A 91 1.28 7.44 -12.58
N LEU A 92 2.24 6.98 -13.40
CA LEU A 92 2.27 7.26 -14.84
C LEU A 92 1.01 6.73 -15.53
N PHE A 93 0.54 5.53 -15.17
CA PHE A 93 -0.71 5.01 -15.72
C PHE A 93 -1.92 5.91 -15.36
N CYS A 94 -2.02 6.35 -14.11
CA CYS A 94 -3.09 7.25 -13.69
C CYS A 94 -3.08 8.59 -14.45
N GLN A 95 -1.90 9.16 -14.69
CA GLN A 95 -1.78 10.49 -15.30
C GLN A 95 -1.85 10.42 -16.84
N GLU A 96 -1.13 9.49 -17.44
CA GLU A 96 -1.00 9.42 -18.90
C GLU A 96 -2.14 8.63 -19.56
N VAL A 97 -2.69 7.62 -18.90
CA VAL A 97 -3.76 6.78 -19.46
C VAL A 97 -5.12 7.21 -18.94
N LEU A 98 -5.28 7.30 -17.61
CA LEU A 98 -6.56 7.67 -17.00
C LEU A 98 -6.83 9.18 -16.98
N LYS A 99 -5.84 10.00 -17.36
CA LYS A 99 -5.93 11.47 -17.41
C LYS A 99 -6.29 12.11 -16.06
N LEU A 100 -5.88 11.48 -14.95
CA LEU A 100 -6.03 12.02 -13.61
C LEU A 100 -4.93 13.03 -13.30
N LEU A 101 -5.24 14.09 -12.57
CA LEU A 101 -4.23 15.00 -12.02
C LEU A 101 -3.40 14.28 -10.94
N PRO A 102 -2.14 14.69 -10.69
CA PRO A 102 -1.35 14.14 -9.59
C PRO A 102 -2.08 14.25 -8.24
N GLY A 103 -2.21 13.15 -7.50
CA GLY A 103 -2.95 13.13 -6.23
C GLY A 103 -4.47 12.99 -6.35
N GLN A 104 -5.03 13.08 -7.56
CA GLN A 104 -6.47 12.96 -7.76
C GLN A 104 -6.94 11.53 -7.45
N MET A 105 -7.99 11.45 -6.64
CA MET A 105 -8.67 10.20 -6.29
C MET A 105 -9.78 9.88 -7.29
N ALA A 106 -9.93 8.60 -7.63
CA ALA A 106 -11.00 8.05 -8.45
C ALA A 106 -11.37 6.63 -7.95
N VAL A 107 -12.61 6.20 -8.17
CA VAL A 107 -13.14 4.86 -7.81
C VAL A 107 -13.92 4.29 -8.98
#